data_AF-A0A0G1NGE7-F1
#
_entry.id   AF-A0A0G1NGE7-F1
#
_cell.length_a   1.000
_cell.length_b   1.000
_cell.length_c   1.000
_cell.angle_alpha   90.00
_cell.angle_beta   90.00
_cell.angle_gamma   90.00
#
_symmetry.space_group_name_H-M   'P 1'
#
loop_
_entity.id
_entity.type
_entity.pdbx_description
1 polymer ?
#
loop_
_entity_poly.entity_id
_entity_poly.type
_entity_poly.pdbx_seq_one_letter_code
_entity_poly.pdbx_strand_id
1 'polypeptide(L)'
;MEIRAGRLRGLGEPRPRDYRNEIFDEASLFAGDLMRMYQKYAIKYGWGFSILDASESGAGGYKTVVAEIKGDDAYNAFQNESGVHRVQRVPSTERQGRVHTSTASVAILPIVEAKEVDIKDNDLEVTFSRAGGPGGQNVNKVESAVRITHKPTGIVVSCREERTQHANRDKAMEVLRAKLFEIQKTQAVGSVDQIRKEQIGSADRSEKIRTYNFPQDRITDHRIGKKWGNIEKIMEGNMEKIVEAFQKTV
;
A
#
# COMPACT_ATOMS: atom_id res chain seq x y z
N MET A 1 -1.78 -8.60 11.60
CA MET A 1 -1.52 -10.02 11.28
C MET A 1 -0.16 -10.32 11.91
N GLU A 2 -0.01 -11.22 12.88
CA GLU A 2 0.23 -12.68 12.76
C GLU A 2 0.26 -13.33 14.18
N ILE A 3 0.09 -14.66 14.32
CA ILE A 3 0.92 -15.63 15.09
C ILE A 3 0.24 -17.02 15.23
N ARG A 4 1.06 -18.09 15.19
CA ARG A 4 0.75 -19.54 15.24
C ARG A 4 0.83 -20.18 16.66
N ALA A 5 0.11 -21.31 16.79
CA ALA A 5 0.37 -22.57 17.55
C ALA A 5 0.11 -22.71 19.07
N GLY A 6 -0.60 -23.79 19.45
CA GLY A 6 -0.67 -24.39 20.81
C GLY A 6 -1.92 -25.27 21.04
N ARG A 7 -1.80 -26.46 21.66
CA ARG A 7 -2.70 -27.63 21.54
C ARG A 7 -3.40 -28.08 22.85
N LEU A 8 -4.61 -28.64 22.68
CA LEU A 8 -5.44 -29.64 23.45
C LEU A 8 -6.10 -29.36 24.82
N ARG A 9 -7.39 -29.79 24.81
CA ARG A 9 -8.44 -30.06 25.81
C ARG A 9 -8.05 -30.22 27.31
N GLY A 10 -8.88 -29.58 28.15
CA GLY A 10 -9.20 -29.93 29.53
C GLY A 10 -10.52 -29.26 29.95
N LEU A 11 -11.33 -29.94 30.75
CA LEU A 11 -12.77 -29.70 30.99
C LEU A 11 -13.09 -28.42 31.80
N GLY A 12 -14.11 -27.66 31.33
CA GLY A 12 -15.20 -27.15 32.18
C GLY A 12 -14.97 -25.97 33.15
N GLU A 13 -14.52 -24.81 32.66
CA GLU A 13 -14.79 -23.51 33.31
C GLU A 13 -15.60 -22.61 32.35
N PRO A 14 -16.51 -21.73 32.83
CA PRO A 14 -17.14 -20.74 31.96
C PRO A 14 -16.04 -19.87 31.35
N ARG A 15 -15.89 -19.95 30.02
CA ARG A 15 -14.86 -19.19 29.29
C ARG A 15 -14.91 -17.72 29.72
N PRO A 16 -13.78 -17.11 30.12
CA PRO A 16 -13.71 -15.66 30.25
C PRO A 16 -14.26 -15.05 28.97
N ARG A 17 -15.19 -14.08 29.07
CA ARG A 17 -15.65 -13.34 27.89
C ARG A 17 -14.43 -12.83 27.16
N ASP A 18 -14.32 -13.20 25.89
CA ASP A 18 -13.11 -12.96 25.09
C ASP A 18 -13.10 -11.49 24.63
N TYR A 19 -12.82 -10.56 25.56
CA TYR A 19 -12.75 -9.12 25.34
C TYR A 19 -11.79 -8.74 24.20
N ARG A 20 -10.89 -9.64 23.80
CA ARG A 20 -10.02 -9.45 22.64
C ARG A 20 -10.83 -9.34 21.34
N ASN A 21 -11.91 -10.10 21.17
CA ASN A 21 -12.72 -10.06 19.94
C ASN A 21 -13.48 -8.73 19.83
N GLU A 22 -14.04 -8.23 20.94
CA GLU A 22 -14.80 -6.96 20.96
C GLU A 22 -13.91 -5.74 20.63
N ILE A 23 -12.63 -5.74 21.05
CA ILE A 23 -11.67 -4.68 20.69
C ILE A 23 -11.30 -4.75 19.20
N PHE A 24 -11.16 -5.95 18.64
CA PHE A 24 -10.87 -6.16 17.22
C PHE A 24 -12.05 -5.74 16.33
N ASP A 25 -13.27 -5.99 16.78
CA ASP A 25 -14.49 -5.55 16.10
C ASP A 25 -14.57 -4.01 16.05
N GLU A 26 -14.29 -3.34 17.17
CA GLU A 26 -14.29 -1.87 17.23
C GLU A 26 -13.21 -1.23 16.33
N ALA A 27 -12.01 -1.83 16.27
CA ALA A 27 -10.96 -1.34 15.38
C ALA A 27 -11.38 -1.44 13.89
N SER A 28 -12.09 -2.51 13.53
CA SER A 28 -12.59 -2.73 12.16
C SER A 28 -13.70 -1.74 11.79
N LEU A 29 -14.62 -1.47 12.74
CA LEU A 29 -15.65 -0.45 12.59
C LEU A 29 -15.04 0.94 12.43
N PHE A 30 -14.05 1.28 13.26
CA PHE A 30 -13.38 2.58 13.17
C PHE A 30 -12.62 2.77 11.85
N ALA A 31 -11.99 1.71 11.31
CA ALA A 31 -11.39 1.77 9.98
C ALA A 31 -12.45 2.05 8.88
N GLY A 32 -13.65 1.47 9.01
CA GLY A 32 -14.79 1.78 8.15
C GLY A 32 -15.26 3.23 8.26
N ASP A 33 -15.31 3.77 9.48
CA ASP A 33 -15.68 5.17 9.71
C ASP A 33 -14.68 6.16 9.11
N LEU A 34 -13.38 5.92 9.27
CA LEU A 34 -12.33 6.73 8.65
C LEU A 34 -12.41 6.68 7.12
N MET A 35 -12.61 5.48 6.57
CA MET A 35 -12.76 5.27 5.14
C MET A 35 -13.95 6.05 4.58
N ARG A 36 -15.10 5.98 5.26
CA ARG A 36 -16.31 6.75 4.89
C ARG A 36 -16.10 8.25 5.00
N MET A 37 -15.40 8.71 6.04
CA MET A 37 -15.03 10.12 6.23
C MET A 37 -14.19 10.63 5.05
N TYR A 38 -13.15 9.88 4.66
CA TYR A 38 -12.29 10.21 3.52
C TYR A 38 -13.05 10.19 2.18
N GLN A 39 -13.91 9.20 1.96
CA GLN A 39 -14.76 9.13 0.78
C GLN A 39 -15.66 10.36 0.65
N LYS A 40 -16.33 10.76 1.75
CA LYS A 40 -17.21 11.93 1.74
C LYS A 40 -16.44 13.23 1.47
N TYR A 41 -15.26 13.38 2.06
CA TYR A 41 -14.39 14.52 1.78
C TYR A 41 -13.98 14.53 0.30
N ALA A 42 -13.53 13.40 -0.26
CA ALA A 42 -13.15 13.32 -1.67
C ALA A 42 -14.31 13.70 -2.63
N ILE A 43 -15.51 13.15 -2.40
CA ILE A 43 -16.71 13.46 -3.20
C ILE A 43 -17.07 14.95 -3.11
N LYS A 44 -16.95 15.56 -1.93
CA LYS A 44 -17.24 17.00 -1.72
C LYS A 44 -16.35 17.91 -2.59
N TYR A 45 -15.12 17.49 -2.84
CA TYR A 45 -14.16 18.20 -3.69
C TYR A 45 -14.18 17.75 -5.16
N GLY A 46 -15.15 16.90 -5.54
CA GLY A 46 -15.29 16.41 -6.91
C GLY A 46 -14.23 15.39 -7.33
N TRP A 47 -13.49 14.82 -6.37
CA TRP A 47 -12.50 13.78 -6.65
C TRP A 47 -13.15 12.42 -6.87
N GLY A 48 -12.63 11.67 -7.83
CA GLY A 48 -12.98 10.27 -8.05
C GLY A 48 -12.50 9.42 -6.87
N PHE A 49 -13.32 8.47 -6.45
CA PHE A 49 -13.01 7.59 -5.33
C PHE A 49 -13.42 6.15 -5.65
N SER A 50 -12.47 5.22 -5.63
CA SER A 50 -12.67 3.82 -5.99
C SER A 50 -12.01 2.90 -4.97
N ILE A 51 -12.75 1.92 -4.45
CA ILE A 51 -12.17 0.87 -3.63
C ILE A 51 -11.48 -0.13 -4.55
N LEU A 52 -10.19 -0.39 -4.31
CA LEU A 52 -9.39 -1.34 -5.09
C LEU A 52 -9.39 -2.74 -4.46
N ASP A 53 -9.30 -2.78 -3.13
CA ASP A 53 -9.27 -4.02 -2.35
C ASP A 53 -9.86 -3.78 -0.96
N ALA A 54 -10.55 -4.78 -0.41
CA ALA A 54 -11.17 -4.69 0.90
C ALA A 54 -11.27 -6.07 1.56
N SER A 55 -10.88 -6.12 2.84
CA SER A 55 -11.12 -7.25 3.73
C SER A 55 -12.11 -6.80 4.79
N GLU A 56 -13.36 -7.23 4.65
CA GLU A 56 -14.44 -6.93 5.59
C GLU A 56 -14.32 -7.74 6.88
N SER A 57 -14.82 -7.16 7.97
CA SER A 57 -14.96 -7.87 9.25
C SER A 57 -16.40 -8.37 9.45
N GLY A 58 -16.56 -9.50 10.14
CA GLY A 58 -17.88 -10.06 10.44
C GLY A 58 -18.75 -9.18 11.34
N ALA A 59 -18.15 -8.24 12.08
CA ALA A 59 -18.85 -7.24 12.88
C ALA A 59 -19.20 -5.95 12.10
N GLY A 60 -18.80 -5.85 10.82
CA GLY A 60 -18.90 -4.64 10.00
C GLY A 60 -17.57 -3.86 9.93
N GLY A 61 -17.49 -2.94 8.97
CA GLY A 61 -16.26 -2.19 8.68
C GLY A 61 -15.19 -3.05 8.00
N TYR A 62 -13.93 -2.66 8.15
CA TYR A 62 -12.81 -3.26 7.41
C TYR A 62 -11.65 -3.64 8.32
N LYS A 63 -11.12 -4.85 8.13
CA LYS A 63 -9.83 -5.24 8.67
C LYS A 63 -8.68 -4.58 7.91
N THR A 64 -8.81 -4.53 6.58
CA THR A 64 -7.94 -3.77 5.67
C THR A 64 -8.78 -3.24 4.52
N VAL A 65 -8.49 -2.03 4.06
CA VAL A 65 -9.12 -1.45 2.87
C VAL A 65 -8.10 -0.62 2.11
N VAL A 66 -8.14 -0.72 0.78
CA VAL A 66 -7.30 0.03 -0.15
C VAL A 66 -8.23 0.75 -1.11
N ALA A 67 -8.03 2.05 -1.23
CA ALA A 67 -8.81 2.89 -2.12
C ALA A 67 -7.91 3.85 -2.88
N GLU A 68 -8.38 4.20 -4.07
CA GLU A 68 -7.78 5.13 -4.98
C GLU A 68 -8.60 6.43 -4.96
N ILE A 69 -7.90 7.56 -4.88
CA ILE A 69 -8.48 8.89 -4.95
C ILE A 69 -7.86 9.60 -6.15
N LYS A 70 -8.69 9.97 -7.13
CA LYS A 70 -8.27 10.69 -8.34
C LYS A 70 -8.77 12.12 -8.29
N GLY A 71 -7.83 13.05 -8.25
CA GLY A 71 -8.17 14.46 -8.27
C GLY A 71 -6.93 15.33 -8.18
N ASP A 72 -7.04 16.53 -8.74
CA ASP A 72 -6.00 17.54 -8.61
C ASP A 72 -5.81 17.88 -7.13
N ASP A 73 -4.56 17.88 -6.68
CA ASP A 73 -4.15 18.20 -5.31
C ASP A 73 -4.65 17.23 -4.21
N ALA A 74 -5.27 16.09 -4.59
CA ALA A 74 -5.78 15.12 -3.63
C ALA A 74 -4.71 14.60 -2.67
N TYR A 75 -3.51 14.30 -3.18
CA TYR A 75 -2.39 13.85 -2.34
C TYR A 75 -2.03 14.88 -1.27
N ASN A 76 -1.96 16.17 -1.60
CA ASN A 76 -1.58 17.21 -0.65
C ASN A 76 -2.62 17.40 0.47
N ALA A 77 -3.89 17.17 0.19
CA ALA A 77 -4.95 17.20 1.18
C ALA A 77 -4.87 16.01 2.16
N PHE A 78 -4.49 14.82 1.68
CA PHE A 78 -4.47 13.61 2.49
C PHE A 78 -3.09 13.24 3.06
N GLN A 79 -1.97 13.77 2.57
CA GLN A 79 -0.62 13.35 3.01
C GLN A 79 -0.42 13.44 4.54
N ASN A 80 -1.10 14.40 5.19
CA ASN A 80 -1.03 14.59 6.64
C ASN A 80 -1.95 13.63 7.43
N GLU A 81 -2.70 12.77 6.77
CA GLU A 81 -3.53 11.73 7.38
C GLU A 81 -2.77 10.41 7.58
N SER A 82 -1.50 10.31 7.14
CA SER A 82 -0.70 9.11 7.37
C SER A 82 -0.31 8.97 8.85
N GLY A 83 -0.59 7.83 9.46
CA GLY A 83 -0.20 7.50 10.83
C GLY A 83 -1.24 6.69 11.60
N VAL A 84 -1.08 6.63 12.92
CA VAL A 84 -2.01 5.92 13.82
C VAL A 84 -3.11 6.85 14.32
N HIS A 85 -4.36 6.49 14.06
CA HIS A 85 -5.56 7.16 14.55
C HIS A 85 -6.12 6.38 15.73
N ARG A 86 -6.41 7.06 16.84
CA ARG A 86 -6.99 6.45 18.04
C ARG A 86 -8.43 6.89 18.22
N VAL A 87 -9.33 5.97 18.52
CA VAL A 87 -10.74 6.27 18.87
C VAL A 87 -11.02 5.90 20.33
N GLN A 88 -11.83 6.74 20.98
CA GLN A 88 -12.40 6.48 22.30
C GLN A 88 -13.91 6.70 22.23
N ARG A 89 -14.68 5.62 22.27
CA ARG A 89 -16.16 5.64 22.24
C ARG A 89 -16.75 4.40 22.89
N VAL A 90 -18.05 4.40 23.11
CA VAL A 90 -18.80 3.18 23.41
C VAL A 90 -19.09 2.49 22.07
N PRO A 91 -18.54 1.29 21.80
CA PRO A 91 -18.81 0.55 20.56
C PRO A 91 -20.30 0.23 20.41
N SER A 92 -20.78 0.10 19.17
CA SER A 92 -22.12 -0.44 18.91
C SER A 92 -22.25 -1.91 19.33
N THR A 93 -21.13 -2.63 19.43
CA THR A 93 -21.06 -4.03 19.87
C THR A 93 -21.04 -4.19 21.40
N GLU A 94 -20.87 -3.10 22.17
CA GLU A 94 -20.74 -3.12 23.63
C GLU A 94 -22.10 -2.94 24.33
N ARG A 95 -22.44 -3.85 25.26
CA ARG A 95 -23.74 -3.87 25.94
C ARG A 95 -23.77 -3.10 27.26
N GLN A 96 -22.62 -2.85 27.89
CA GLN A 96 -22.53 -2.23 29.23
C GLN A 96 -22.24 -0.73 29.20
N GLY A 97 -22.16 -0.11 28.01
CA GLY A 97 -21.90 1.32 27.90
C GLY A 97 -20.46 1.74 28.25
N ARG A 98 -19.51 0.80 28.25
CA ARG A 98 -18.11 1.08 28.58
C ARG A 98 -17.41 1.73 27.40
N VAL A 99 -16.57 2.74 27.70
CA VAL A 99 -15.74 3.39 26.68
C VAL A 99 -14.54 2.50 26.35
N HIS A 100 -14.43 2.09 25.09
CA HIS A 100 -13.29 1.36 24.58
C HIS A 100 -12.29 2.30 23.93
N THR A 101 -11.02 1.90 23.92
CA THR A 101 -9.96 2.61 23.20
C THR A 101 -9.34 1.69 22.15
N SER A 102 -9.50 2.06 20.89
CA SER A 102 -9.03 1.30 19.72
C SER A 102 -8.19 2.18 18.81
N THR A 103 -7.45 1.56 17.90
CA THR A 103 -6.58 2.24 16.93
C THR A 103 -6.77 1.69 15.52
N ALA A 104 -6.57 2.56 14.53
CA ALA A 104 -6.50 2.21 13.12
C ALA A 104 -5.30 2.93 12.50
N SER A 105 -4.57 2.27 11.61
CA SER A 105 -3.47 2.90 10.87
C SER A 105 -3.91 3.29 9.47
N VAL A 106 -3.43 4.44 9.01
CA VAL A 106 -3.70 4.99 7.68
C VAL A 106 -2.35 5.26 7.01
N ALA A 107 -2.21 4.84 5.75
CA ALA A 107 -1.06 5.16 4.92
C ALA A 107 -1.55 5.82 3.64
N ILE A 108 -0.88 6.89 3.25
CA ILE A 108 -1.23 7.71 2.08
C ILE A 108 -0.04 7.71 1.14
N LEU A 109 -0.22 7.10 -0.02
CA LEU A 109 0.82 6.87 -1.00
C LEU A 109 0.47 7.62 -2.29
N PRO A 110 1.45 8.29 -2.93
CA PRO A 110 1.21 8.89 -4.22
C PRO A 110 1.03 7.79 -5.28
N ILE A 111 0.13 8.02 -6.23
CA ILE A 111 0.01 7.16 -7.41
C ILE A 111 1.18 7.50 -8.33
N VAL A 112 2.07 6.54 -8.55
CA VAL A 112 3.16 6.66 -9.52
C VAL A 112 2.78 5.83 -10.74
N GLU A 113 2.62 6.49 -11.88
CA GLU A 113 2.42 5.77 -13.14
C GLU A 113 3.66 4.95 -13.47
N ALA A 114 3.44 3.69 -13.86
CA ALA A 114 4.52 2.84 -14.34
C ALA A 114 5.05 3.45 -15.65
N LYS A 115 6.21 4.08 -15.60
CA LYS A 115 6.91 4.51 -16.82
C LYS A 115 7.32 3.26 -17.59
N GLU A 116 7.12 3.28 -18.91
CA GLU A 116 7.67 2.25 -19.78
C GLU A 116 9.21 2.20 -19.64
N VAL A 117 9.76 0.99 -19.72
CA VAL A 117 11.22 0.81 -19.70
C VAL A 117 11.78 1.29 -21.03
N ASP A 118 12.25 2.53 -21.05
CA ASP A 118 13.01 3.08 -22.16
C ASP A 118 14.43 2.48 -22.17
N ILE A 119 14.78 1.74 -23.23
CA ILE A 119 16.11 1.17 -23.42
C ILE A 119 16.80 1.94 -24.54
N LYS A 120 17.88 2.64 -24.19
CA LYS A 120 18.71 3.33 -25.16
C LYS A 120 19.72 2.36 -25.77
N ASP A 121 19.87 2.37 -27.09
CA ASP A 121 20.81 1.50 -27.78
C ASP A 121 22.27 1.68 -27.32
N ASN A 122 22.65 2.89 -26.88
CA ASN A 122 24.00 3.19 -26.37
C ASN A 122 24.33 2.44 -25.05
N ASP A 123 23.30 2.08 -24.29
CA ASP A 123 23.43 1.36 -23.01
C ASP A 123 23.56 -0.16 -23.20
N LEU A 124 23.47 -0.63 -24.45
CA LEU A 124 23.57 -2.04 -24.80
C LEU A 124 24.96 -2.37 -25.33
N GLU A 125 25.46 -3.51 -24.92
CA GLU A 125 26.59 -4.18 -25.54
C GLU A 125 26.08 -5.48 -26.16
N VAL A 126 26.06 -5.54 -27.49
CA VAL A 126 25.58 -6.70 -28.23
C VAL A 126 26.78 -7.45 -28.78
N THR A 127 26.90 -8.72 -28.40
CA THR A 127 27.93 -9.63 -28.88
C THR A 127 27.27 -10.80 -29.61
N PHE A 128 27.91 -11.22 -30.70
CA PHE A 128 27.44 -12.34 -31.53
C PHE A 128 28.39 -13.51 -31.36
N SER A 129 27.83 -14.72 -31.37
CA SER A 129 28.62 -15.94 -31.29
C SER A 129 27.97 -17.08 -32.06
N ARG A 130 28.71 -18.16 -32.27
CA ARG A 130 28.20 -19.37 -32.92
C ARG A 130 27.27 -20.10 -31.95
N ALA A 131 26.11 -20.53 -32.45
CA ALA A 131 25.18 -21.31 -31.63
C ALA A 131 25.77 -22.70 -31.34
N GLY A 132 26.02 -23.02 -30.07
CA GLY A 132 26.49 -24.35 -29.66
C GLY A 132 25.34 -25.38 -29.57
N GLY A 133 25.47 -26.51 -30.28
CA GLY A 133 24.53 -27.63 -30.23
C GLY A 133 24.77 -28.68 -31.34
N PRO A 134 24.09 -29.85 -31.31
CA PRO A 134 24.17 -30.88 -32.34
C PRO A 134 23.45 -30.42 -33.63
N GLY A 135 24.08 -29.52 -34.37
CA GLY A 135 23.55 -28.94 -35.61
C GLY A 135 24.44 -29.25 -36.81
N GLY A 136 23.84 -29.38 -38.00
CA GLY A 136 24.55 -29.61 -39.26
C GLY A 136 25.48 -28.45 -39.67
N GLN A 137 26.08 -28.53 -40.87
CA GLN A 137 27.10 -27.57 -41.36
C GLN A 137 26.76 -26.08 -41.19
N ASN A 138 25.47 -25.71 -41.21
CA ASN A 138 25.02 -24.32 -41.08
C ASN A 138 25.25 -23.74 -39.67
N VAL A 139 25.10 -24.55 -38.62
CA VAL A 139 25.30 -24.13 -37.21
C VAL A 139 26.78 -23.85 -36.91
N ASN A 140 27.69 -24.53 -37.60
CA ASN A 140 29.13 -24.36 -37.41
C ASN A 140 29.72 -23.16 -38.18
N LYS A 141 28.99 -22.59 -39.14
CA LYS A 141 29.46 -21.49 -40.00
C LYS A 141 28.83 -20.12 -39.67
N VAL A 142 27.60 -20.09 -39.16
CA VAL A 142 26.85 -18.84 -38.99
C VAL A 142 26.78 -18.42 -37.51
N GLU A 143 27.11 -17.16 -37.23
CA GLU A 143 27.04 -16.55 -35.90
C GLU A 143 25.62 -16.09 -35.58
N SER A 144 24.72 -17.04 -35.36
CA SER A 144 23.30 -16.75 -35.10
C SER A 144 22.98 -16.44 -33.64
N ALA A 145 23.84 -16.78 -32.67
CA ALA A 145 23.56 -16.56 -31.25
C ALA A 145 23.86 -15.10 -30.85
N VAL A 146 22.95 -14.50 -30.09
CA VAL A 146 23.04 -13.10 -29.64
C VAL A 146 23.13 -13.07 -28.13
N ARG A 147 24.08 -12.28 -27.61
CA ARG A 147 24.18 -11.94 -26.19
C ARG A 147 24.14 -10.41 -26.05
N ILE A 148 23.19 -9.93 -25.26
CA ILE A 148 22.99 -8.51 -24.96
C ILE A 148 23.32 -8.29 -23.49
N THR A 149 24.17 -7.32 -23.21
CA THR A 149 24.47 -6.83 -21.86
C THR A 149 23.96 -5.40 -21.73
N HIS A 150 23.14 -5.13 -20.72
CA HIS A 150 22.74 -3.77 -20.37
C HIS A 150 23.76 -3.18 -19.40
N LYS A 151 24.60 -2.25 -19.86
CA LYS A 151 25.74 -1.71 -19.10
C LYS A 151 25.33 -1.10 -17.77
N PRO A 152 24.25 -0.28 -17.67
CA PRO A 152 23.88 0.35 -16.40
C PRO A 152 23.45 -0.62 -15.30
N THR A 153 22.79 -1.72 -15.67
CA THR A 153 22.28 -2.70 -14.68
C THR A 153 23.12 -3.96 -14.58
N GLY A 154 24.08 -4.18 -15.49
CA GLY A 154 24.90 -5.38 -15.59
C GLY A 154 24.13 -6.64 -16.02
N ILE A 155 22.87 -6.52 -16.44
CA ILE A 155 22.05 -7.67 -16.83
C ILE A 155 22.52 -8.20 -18.16
N VAL A 156 22.73 -9.52 -18.21
CA VAL A 156 23.09 -10.23 -19.42
C VAL A 156 21.92 -11.14 -19.83
N VAL A 157 21.54 -11.05 -21.10
CA VAL A 157 20.55 -11.91 -21.74
C VAL A 157 21.17 -12.51 -23.00
N SER A 158 20.92 -13.79 -23.24
CA SER A 158 21.37 -14.47 -24.46
C SER A 158 20.24 -15.25 -25.10
N CYS A 159 20.14 -15.21 -26.43
CA CYS A 159 19.16 -15.97 -27.21
C CYS A 159 19.85 -16.67 -28.39
N ARG A 160 19.42 -17.92 -28.65
CA ARG A 160 19.95 -18.78 -29.73
C ARG A 160 18.88 -19.70 -30.32
N GLU A 161 17.61 -19.40 -30.08
CA GLU A 161 16.50 -20.27 -30.47
C GLU A 161 16.22 -20.21 -31.97
N GLU A 162 16.39 -19.04 -32.57
CA GLU A 162 16.07 -18.77 -33.96
C GLU A 162 17.25 -19.03 -34.89
N ARG A 163 16.93 -19.25 -36.16
CA ARG A 163 17.93 -19.48 -37.22
C ARG A 163 18.66 -18.21 -37.63
N THR A 164 18.09 -17.03 -37.38
CA THR A 164 18.63 -15.74 -37.81
C THR A 164 19.08 -14.90 -36.62
N GLN A 165 20.14 -14.13 -36.82
CA GLN A 165 20.70 -13.21 -35.82
C GLN A 165 19.69 -12.14 -35.40
N HIS A 166 18.92 -11.59 -36.36
CA HIS A 166 17.93 -10.55 -36.09
C HIS A 166 16.82 -11.05 -35.17
N ALA A 167 16.22 -12.21 -35.48
CA ALA A 167 15.15 -12.78 -34.66
C ALA A 167 15.64 -13.15 -33.24
N ASN A 168 16.89 -13.63 -33.11
CA ASN A 168 17.49 -13.85 -31.79
C ASN A 168 17.76 -12.53 -31.03
N ARG A 169 18.12 -11.44 -31.73
CA ARG A 169 18.31 -10.12 -31.12
C ARG A 169 16.98 -9.57 -30.60
N ASP A 170 15.91 -9.69 -31.37
CA ASP A 170 14.58 -9.19 -30.99
C ASP A 170 14.05 -9.93 -29.76
N LYS A 171 14.15 -11.26 -29.74
CA LYS A 171 13.81 -12.08 -28.57
C LYS A 171 14.68 -11.73 -27.35
N ALA A 172 15.99 -11.56 -27.53
CA ALA A 172 16.88 -11.17 -26.44
C ALA A 172 16.52 -9.77 -25.89
N MET A 173 16.11 -8.83 -26.75
CA MET A 173 15.62 -7.51 -26.35
C MET A 173 14.30 -7.58 -25.60
N GLU A 174 13.35 -8.42 -26.02
CA GLU A 174 12.09 -8.65 -25.32
C GLU A 174 12.33 -9.19 -23.90
N VAL A 175 13.18 -10.20 -23.77
CA VAL A 175 13.57 -10.76 -22.47
C VAL A 175 14.31 -9.72 -21.61
N LEU A 176 15.17 -8.90 -22.21
CA LEU A 176 15.86 -7.82 -21.50
C LEU A 176 14.87 -6.77 -20.97
N ARG A 177 13.90 -6.34 -21.78
CA ARG A 177 12.82 -5.43 -21.36
C ARG A 177 12.03 -6.01 -20.20
N ALA A 178 11.63 -7.28 -20.29
CA ALA A 178 10.89 -7.96 -19.22
C ALA A 178 11.68 -7.99 -17.90
N LYS A 179 12.98 -8.33 -17.93
CA LYS A 179 13.84 -8.32 -16.74
C LYS A 179 14.04 -6.94 -16.14
N LEU A 180 14.26 -5.92 -16.98
CA LEU A 180 14.40 -4.54 -16.52
C LEU A 180 13.09 -4.03 -15.89
N PHE A 181 11.95 -4.36 -16.49
CA PHE A 181 10.63 -4.04 -15.94
C PHE A 181 10.40 -4.71 -14.59
N GLU A 182 10.76 -5.98 -14.46
CA GLU A 182 10.64 -6.72 -13.19
C GLU A 182 11.50 -6.10 -12.09
N ILE A 183 12.73 -5.65 -12.40
CA ILE A 183 13.59 -4.96 -11.44
C ILE A 183 13.00 -3.61 -11.04
N GLN A 184 12.55 -2.80 -12.01
CA GLN A 184 11.91 -1.52 -11.71
C GLN A 184 10.67 -1.72 -10.85
N LYS A 185 9.84 -2.72 -11.17
CA LYS A 185 8.67 -3.08 -10.38
C LYS A 185 9.05 -3.51 -8.96
N THR A 186 10.06 -4.36 -8.80
CA THR A 186 10.51 -4.85 -7.49
C THR A 186 11.10 -3.73 -6.64
N GLN A 187 11.91 -2.84 -7.25
CA GLN A 187 12.44 -1.66 -6.57
C GLN A 187 11.33 -0.69 -6.17
N ALA A 188 10.37 -0.44 -7.05
CA ALA A 188 9.21 0.40 -6.75
C ALA A 188 8.40 -0.18 -5.59
N VAL A 189 8.06 -1.48 -5.63
CA VAL A 189 7.34 -2.16 -4.53
C VAL A 189 8.13 -2.07 -3.22
N GLY A 190 9.43 -2.36 -3.24
CA GLY A 190 10.28 -2.27 -2.05
C GLY A 190 10.30 -0.85 -1.44
N SER A 191 10.39 0.17 -2.29
CA SER A 191 10.36 1.57 -1.84
C SER A 191 8.99 1.96 -1.25
N VAL A 192 7.89 1.51 -1.85
CA VAL A 192 6.54 1.79 -1.38
C VAL A 192 6.26 1.09 -0.05
N ASP A 193 6.67 -0.18 0.09
CA ASP A 193 6.54 -0.93 1.35
C ASP A 193 7.36 -0.29 2.48
N GLN A 194 8.54 0.23 2.16
CA GLN A 194 9.35 0.97 3.12
C GLN A 194 8.67 2.28 3.55
N ILE A 195 8.22 3.10 2.59
CA ILE A 195 7.48 4.34 2.88
C ILE A 195 6.23 4.05 3.73
N ARG A 196 5.50 2.99 3.39
CA ARG A 196 4.32 2.56 4.15
C ARG A 196 4.68 2.18 5.59
N LYS A 197 5.77 1.43 5.79
CA LYS A 197 6.25 1.05 7.13
C LYS A 197 6.67 2.27 7.94
N GLU A 198 7.34 3.23 7.32
CA GLU A 198 7.75 4.49 7.97
C GLU A 198 6.53 5.32 8.38
N GLN A 199 5.47 5.36 7.55
CA GLN A 199 4.23 6.08 7.87
C GLN A 199 3.42 5.43 9.00
N ILE A 200 3.32 4.10 9.03
CA ILE A 200 2.49 3.38 10.00
C ILE A 200 3.25 3.12 11.32
N GLY A 201 4.57 3.02 11.25
CA GLY A 201 5.41 2.63 12.39
C GLY A 201 5.10 1.22 12.89
N SER A 202 5.04 1.08 14.22
CA SER A 202 4.70 -0.18 14.89
C SER A 202 3.19 -0.39 15.05
N ALA A 203 2.37 0.59 14.64
CA ALA A 203 0.94 0.68 14.90
C ALA A 203 0.58 0.66 16.40
N ASP A 204 1.53 1.00 17.28
CA ASP A 204 1.31 1.08 18.71
C ASP A 204 0.49 2.33 19.10
N ARG A 205 -0.24 2.23 20.20
CA ARG A 205 -1.08 3.29 20.77
C ARG A 205 -0.27 4.52 21.18
N SER A 206 1.04 4.35 21.41
CA SER A 206 1.97 5.42 21.74
C SER A 206 2.18 6.38 20.54
N GLU A 207 2.25 5.84 19.32
CA GLU A 207 2.55 6.53 18.05
C GLU A 207 1.35 7.27 17.42
N LYS A 208 0.24 7.44 18.17
CA LYS A 208 -0.97 8.11 17.68
C LYS A 208 -0.68 9.54 17.19
N ILE A 209 -1.05 9.82 15.95
CA ILE A 209 -1.05 11.18 15.40
C ILE A 209 -2.32 11.93 15.79
N ARG A 210 -3.45 11.22 15.93
CA ARG A 210 -4.75 11.83 16.22
C ARG A 210 -5.59 10.99 17.17
N THR A 211 -6.36 11.65 18.03
CA THR A 211 -7.34 11.01 18.91
C THR A 211 -8.74 11.57 18.68
N TYR A 212 -9.69 10.66 18.43
CA TYR A 212 -11.12 10.88 18.26
C TYR A 212 -11.81 10.47 19.56
N ASN A 213 -12.18 11.44 20.40
CA ASN A 213 -12.83 11.21 21.68
C ASN A 213 -14.31 11.61 21.57
N PHE A 214 -15.17 10.62 21.37
CA PHE A 214 -16.61 10.82 21.20
C PHE A 214 -17.30 11.32 22.49
N PRO A 215 -17.03 10.77 23.69
CA PRO A 215 -17.67 11.24 24.92
C PRO A 215 -17.44 12.73 25.23
N GLN A 216 -16.35 13.31 24.74
CA GLN A 216 -16.00 14.72 24.94
C GLN A 216 -16.18 15.56 23.67
N ASP A 217 -16.80 15.02 22.62
CA ASP A 217 -16.93 15.66 21.30
C ASP A 217 -15.64 16.36 20.84
N ARG A 218 -14.53 15.61 20.81
CA ARG A 218 -13.22 16.20 20.57
C ARG A 218 -12.31 15.34 19.70
N ILE A 219 -11.74 15.98 18.69
CA ILE A 219 -10.61 15.47 17.93
C ILE A 219 -9.35 16.26 18.35
N THR A 220 -8.29 15.56 18.70
CA THR A 220 -6.98 16.16 19.02
C THR A 220 -5.93 15.62 18.06
N ASP A 221 -5.23 16.49 17.33
CA ASP A 221 -4.02 16.13 16.60
C ASP A 221 -2.80 16.43 17.46
N HIS A 222 -2.03 15.40 17.78
CA HIS A 222 -0.92 15.48 18.73
C HIS A 222 0.33 16.10 18.12
N ARG A 223 0.43 16.17 16.79
CA ARG A 223 1.59 16.74 16.10
C ARG A 223 1.61 18.26 16.19
N ILE A 224 0.44 18.89 16.04
CA ILE A 224 0.29 20.34 16.09
C ILE A 224 -0.42 20.84 17.35
N GLY A 225 -0.83 19.93 18.25
CA GLY A 225 -1.51 20.26 19.51
C GLY A 225 -2.91 20.88 19.36
N LYS A 226 -3.46 20.94 18.14
CA LYS A 226 -4.78 21.53 17.86
C LYS A 226 -5.91 20.56 18.21
N LYS A 227 -7.04 21.16 18.58
CA LYS A 227 -8.26 20.47 19.00
C LYS A 227 -9.44 21.00 18.19
N TRP A 228 -10.33 20.11 17.77
CA TRP A 228 -11.58 20.44 17.08
C TRP A 228 -12.75 19.74 17.79
N GLY A 229 -13.91 20.40 17.82
CA GLY A 229 -15.19 19.79 18.23
C GLY A 229 -16.08 19.48 17.02
N ASN A 230 -17.33 19.09 17.27
CA ASN A 230 -18.28 18.60 16.28
C ASN A 230 -17.75 17.38 15.51
N ILE A 231 -17.32 16.36 16.26
CA ILE A 231 -16.73 15.14 15.73
C ILE A 231 -17.62 14.50 14.67
N GLU A 232 -18.93 14.44 14.90
CA GLU A 232 -19.89 13.86 13.96
C GLU A 232 -19.82 14.55 12.60
N LYS A 233 -19.80 15.89 12.59
CA LYS A 233 -19.71 16.67 11.35
C LYS A 233 -18.40 16.44 10.61
N ILE A 234 -17.30 16.23 11.35
CA ILE A 234 -15.98 15.94 10.77
C ILE A 234 -15.97 14.51 10.18
N MET A 235 -16.51 13.53 10.90
CA MET A 235 -16.65 12.14 10.44
C MET A 235 -17.56 12.03 9.20
N GLU A 236 -18.45 13.01 9.00
CA GLU A 236 -19.27 13.16 7.81
C GLU A 236 -18.52 13.85 6.63
N GLY A 237 -17.21 14.02 6.72
CA GLY A 237 -16.35 14.51 5.65
C GLY A 237 -16.09 16.02 5.66
N ASN A 238 -16.42 16.76 6.73
CA ASN A 238 -16.07 18.19 6.85
C ASN A 238 -14.70 18.37 7.53
N MET A 239 -13.64 17.95 6.83
CA MET A 239 -12.27 17.95 7.35
C MET A 239 -11.46 19.20 6.99
N GLU A 240 -12.07 20.22 6.38
CA GLU A 240 -11.36 21.39 5.83
C GLU A 240 -10.50 22.08 6.89
N LYS A 241 -11.06 22.24 8.09
CA LYS A 241 -10.37 22.86 9.23
C LYS A 241 -9.15 22.05 9.69
N ILE A 242 -9.14 20.74 9.48
CA ILE A 242 -8.00 19.88 9.80
C ILE A 242 -6.95 20.03 8.69
N VAL A 243 -7.35 19.91 7.43
CA VAL A 243 -6.45 20.01 6.27
C VAL A 243 -5.77 21.39 6.22
N GLU A 244 -6.53 22.47 6.33
CA GLU A 244 -5.99 23.85 6.34
C GLU A 244 -5.01 24.11 7.48
N ALA A 245 -5.20 23.43 8.62
CA ALA A 245 -4.33 23.62 9.78
C ALA A 245 -2.89 23.14 9.51
N PHE A 246 -2.72 22.15 8.64
CA PHE A 246 -1.41 21.67 8.20
C PHE A 246 -0.83 22.50 7.07
N GLN A 247 -1.67 23.06 6.19
CA GLN A 247 -1.20 23.95 5.11
C GLN A 247 -0.65 25.29 5.63
N LYS A 248 -1.18 25.81 6.74
CA LYS A 248 -0.73 27.08 7.36
C LYS A 248 0.52 26.95 8.24
N THR A 249 1.05 25.74 8.42
CA THR A 249 2.21 25.49 9.30
C THR A 249 3.53 25.47 8.53
N VAL A 250 3.51 25.90 7.26
CA VAL A 250 4.68 26.07 6.38
C VAL A 250 5.00 27.53 6.21
#